data_AF-A0A959EZY0-F1
#
_entry.id   AF-A0A959EZY0-F1
#
_cell.length_a   1.000
_cell.length_b   1.000
_cell.length_c   1.000
_cell.angle_alpha   90.00
_cell.angle_beta   90.00
_cell.angle_gamma   90.00
#
_symmetry.space_group_name_H-M   'P 1'
#
loop_
_entity.id
_entity.type
_entity.pdbx_description
1 polymer ?
#
loop_
_entity_poly.entity_id
_entity_poly.type
_entity_poly.pdbx_seq_one_letter_code
_entity_poly.pdbx_strand_id
1 'polypeptide(L)'
;RPEGRVDLEWLDEERIVVSWQENTDAGAEIRYALVSRKGKEGASQVLTNTDPSRQSGFPILARTTDKLWFAWTQVDSTTTLRTAFLKL
;
A
#
# COMPACT_ATOMS: atom_id res chain seq x y z
N ARG A 1 -3.75 -7.33 11.32
CA ARG A 1 -5.03 -7.82 10.70
C ARG A 1 -5.35 -6.92 9.52
N PRO A 2 -5.53 -7.47 8.31
CA PRO A 2 -5.92 -6.67 7.15
C PRO A 2 -7.38 -6.20 7.27
N GLU A 3 -7.63 -4.90 7.05
CA GLU A 3 -8.96 -4.28 7.17
C GLU A 3 -9.77 -4.29 5.85
N GLY A 4 -9.35 -5.08 4.84
CA GLY A 4 -10.02 -5.15 3.53
C GLY A 4 -9.84 -3.89 2.67
N ARG A 5 -8.84 -3.08 3.01
CA ARG A 5 -8.51 -1.77 2.44
C ARG A 5 -7.45 -1.91 1.35
N VAL A 6 -7.78 -2.59 0.26
CA VAL A 6 -6.80 -3.09 -0.71
C VAL A 6 -6.87 -2.32 -2.02
N ASP A 7 -5.70 -2.05 -2.60
CA ASP A 7 -5.56 -1.66 -4.01
C ASP A 7 -4.50 -2.55 -4.70
N LEU A 8 -4.58 -2.69 -6.02
CA LEU A 8 -3.67 -3.52 -6.79
C LEU A 8 -3.29 -2.90 -8.14
N GLU A 9 -2.10 -3.25 -8.61
CA GLU A 9 -1.61 -2.81 -9.91
C GLU A 9 -0.75 -3.90 -10.55
N TRP A 10 -0.87 -4.07 -11.87
CA TRP A 10 -0.08 -5.04 -12.61
C TRP A 10 1.32 -4.46 -12.89
N LEU A 11 2.36 -5.19 -12.53
CA LEU A 11 3.73 -4.85 -12.92
C LEU A 11 4.06 -5.37 -14.32
N ASP A 12 3.57 -6.56 -14.64
CA ASP A 12 3.68 -7.24 -15.92
C ASP A 12 2.63 -8.36 -16.01
N GLU A 13 2.71 -9.24 -17.02
CA GLU A 13 1.75 -10.33 -17.24
C GLU A 13 1.72 -11.39 -16.12
N GLU A 14 2.74 -11.43 -15.25
CA GLU A 14 2.94 -12.48 -14.25
C GLU A 14 2.91 -11.98 -12.81
N ARG A 15 3.09 -10.66 -12.59
CA ARG A 15 3.27 -10.07 -11.26
C ARG A 15 2.28 -8.93 -11.00
N ILE A 16 1.60 -9.01 -9.86
CA ILE A 16 0.71 -7.99 -9.31
C ILE A 16 1.33 -7.45 -8.03
N VAL A 17 1.30 -6.13 -7.82
CA VAL A 17 1.50 -5.55 -6.49
C VAL A 17 0.15 -5.36 -5.85
N VAL A 18 0.02 -5.81 -4.61
CA VAL A 18 -1.14 -5.58 -3.76
C VAL A 18 -0.69 -4.72 -2.59
N SER A 19 -1.45 -3.66 -2.30
CA SER A 19 -1.21 -2.74 -1.18
C SER A 19 -2.42 -2.73 -0.25
N TRP A 20 -2.18 -2.65 1.06
CA TRP A 20 -3.24 -2.59 2.05
C TRP A 20 -2.82 -1.84 3.30
N GLN A 21 -3.81 -1.42 4.08
CA GLN A 21 -3.59 -1.03 5.48
C GLN A 21 -3.76 -2.24 6.40
N GLU A 22 -2.79 -2.40 7.30
CA GLU A 22 -2.82 -3.40 8.37
C GLU A 22 -2.77 -2.72 9.74
N ASN A 23 -3.73 -3.05 10.60
CA ASN A 23 -3.68 -2.66 12.00
C ASN A 23 -2.68 -3.56 12.74
N THR A 24 -1.81 -2.93 13.53
CA THR A 24 -0.78 -3.55 14.37
C THR A 24 -0.95 -3.08 15.82
N ASP A 25 -0.25 -3.70 16.77
CA ASP A 25 -0.30 -3.30 18.18
C ASP A 25 0.25 -1.88 18.41
N ALA A 26 1.05 -1.35 17.47
CA ALA A 26 1.65 -0.03 17.52
C ALA A 26 0.88 1.03 16.70
N GLY A 27 -0.24 0.69 16.07
CA GLY A 27 -1.03 1.59 15.23
C GLY A 27 -1.47 0.94 13.93
N ALA A 28 -1.13 1.56 12.79
CA ALA A 28 -1.37 0.99 11.48
C ALA A 28 -0.17 1.15 10.56
N GLU A 29 -0.09 0.26 9.57
CA GLU A 29 0.95 0.26 8.55
C GLU A 29 0.30 0.20 7.17
N ILE A 30 0.88 0.94 6.23
CA ILE A 30 0.66 0.71 4.81
C ILE A 30 1.68 -0.33 4.37
N ARG A 31 1.19 -1.46 3.85
CA ARG A 31 1.99 -2.61 3.46
C ARG A 31 1.75 -2.95 2.00
N TYR A 32 2.71 -3.62 1.39
CA TYR A 32 2.55 -4.17 0.05
C TYR A 32 3.20 -5.54 -0.08
N ALA A 33 2.74 -6.33 -1.05
CA ALA A 33 3.34 -7.61 -1.42
C ALA A 33 3.20 -7.84 -2.92
N LEU A 34 4.11 -8.66 -3.46
CA LEU A 34 3.99 -9.20 -4.80
C LEU A 34 3.14 -10.47 -4.77
N VAL A 35 2.20 -10.58 -5.69
CA VAL A 35 1.39 -11.77 -5.91
C VAL A 35 1.61 -12.21 -7.34
N SER A 36 1.98 -13.47 -7.54
CA SER A 36 2.08 -14.01 -8.90
C SER A 36 0.69 -14.21 -9.50
N ARG A 37 0.58 -14.26 -10.82
CA ARG A 37 -0.69 -14.56 -11.52
C ARG A 37 -1.29 -15.92 -11.13
N LYS A 38 -0.50 -16.82 -10.54
CA LYS A 38 -0.94 -18.11 -9.99
C LYS A 38 -1.40 -18.03 -8.52
N GLY A 39 -1.48 -16.82 -7.96
CA GLY A 39 -1.89 -16.57 -6.57
C GLY A 39 -0.80 -16.84 -5.53
N LYS A 40 0.48 -16.99 -5.94
CA LYS A 40 1.57 -17.16 -4.97
C LYS A 40 1.93 -15.80 -4.38
N GLU A 41 1.68 -15.63 -3.09
CA GLU A 41 2.04 -14.44 -2.33
C GLU A 41 3.53 -14.43 -1.95
N GLY A 42 4.18 -13.29 -2.12
CA GLY A 42 5.51 -12.99 -1.60
C GLY A 42 5.46 -12.44 -0.18
N ALA A 43 6.64 -12.19 0.40
CA ALA A 43 6.73 -11.57 1.72
C ALA A 43 6.21 -10.13 1.69
N SER A 44 5.35 -9.79 2.66
CA SER A 44 4.83 -8.43 2.82
C SER A 44 5.93 -7.48 3.31
N GLN A 45 5.92 -6.26 2.77
CA GLN A 45 6.86 -5.18 3.08
C GLN A 45 6.09 -4.00 3.68
N VAL A 46 6.70 -3.31 4.63
CA VAL A 46 6.16 -2.05 5.19
C VAL A 46 6.59 -0.90 4.30
N LEU A 47 5.63 -0.13 3.81
CA LEU A 47 5.89 1.14 3.12
C LEU A 47 6.09 2.28 4.12
N THR A 48 5.17 2.41 5.08
CA THR A 48 5.20 3.42 6.13
C THR A 48 4.26 3.06 7.27
N ASN A 49 4.51 3.65 8.44
CA ASN A 49 3.54 3.71 9.53
C ASN A 49 2.49 4.80 9.23
N THR A 50 1.27 4.61 9.73
CA THR A 50 0.16 5.57 9.63
C THR A 50 -0.76 5.45 10.86
N ASP A 51 -1.78 6.30 10.91
CA ASP A 51 -2.77 6.28 11.99
C ASP A 51 -3.91 5.30 11.66
N PRO A 52 -4.39 4.46 12.61
CA PRO A 52 -5.45 3.48 12.35
C PRO A 52 -6.84 4.10 12.13
N SER A 53 -6.99 5.43 12.28
CA SER A 53 -8.25 6.11 12.07
C SER A 53 -8.77 5.91 10.65
N ARG A 54 -10.11 5.92 10.53
CA ARG A 54 -10.77 5.87 9.21
C ARG A 54 -10.41 7.06 8.32
N GLN A 55 -9.91 8.16 8.90
CA GLN A 55 -9.54 9.37 8.18
C GLN A 55 -8.23 9.22 7.40
N SER A 56 -7.35 8.30 7.81
CA SER A 56 -6.09 7.97 7.09
C SER A 56 -6.33 7.35 5.70
N GLY A 57 -7.59 7.04 5.37
CA GLY A 57 -7.96 6.59 4.03
C GLY A 57 -7.42 5.21 3.71
N PHE A 58 -7.01 5.04 2.45
CA PHE A 58 -6.52 3.79 1.89
C PHE A 58 -5.38 4.12 0.93
N PRO A 59 -4.31 3.32 0.86
CA PRO A 59 -3.31 3.50 -0.18
C PRO A 59 -3.94 3.25 -1.56
N ILE A 60 -3.74 4.17 -2.48
CA ILE A 60 -4.02 3.98 -3.92
C ILE A 60 -2.71 3.79 -4.68
N LEU A 61 -2.75 2.95 -5.71
CA LEU A 61 -1.62 2.63 -6.57
C LEU A 61 -1.77 3.30 -7.94
N ALA A 62 -0.64 3.74 -8.50
CA ALA A 62 -0.59 4.20 -9.89
C ALA A 62 0.78 3.87 -10.51
N ARG A 63 0.78 3.28 -11.69
CA ARG A 63 2.03 2.92 -12.39
C ARG A 63 2.43 3.94 -13.45
N THR A 64 3.70 4.30 -13.47
CA THR A 64 4.37 4.98 -14.59
C THR A 64 5.39 4.03 -15.24
N THR A 65 6.10 4.49 -16.26
CA THR A 65 7.12 3.67 -16.95
C THR A 65 8.22 3.15 -16.01
N ASP A 66 8.62 3.96 -15.03
CA ASP A 66 9.78 3.69 -14.16
C ASP A 66 9.44 3.55 -12.67
N LYS A 67 8.17 3.76 -12.29
CA LYS A 67 7.74 3.82 -10.89
C LYS A 67 6.38 3.20 -10.66
N LEU A 68 6.22 2.62 -9.48
CA LEU A 68 4.92 2.38 -8.87
C LEU A 68 4.74 3.38 -7.73
N TRP A 69 3.72 4.21 -7.85
CA TRP A 69 3.35 5.21 -6.85
C TRP A 69 2.34 4.65 -5.87
N PHE A 70 2.47 5.11 -4.63
CA PHE A 70 1.56 4.91 -3.53
C PHE A 70 1.12 6.29 -3.06
N ALA A 71 -0.18 6.53 -2.93
CA ALA A 71 -0.70 7.74 -2.31
C ALA A 71 -1.67 7.41 -1.18
N TRP A 72 -1.61 8.13 -0.07
CA TRP A 72 -2.49 7.93 1.07
C TRP A 72 -2.74 9.24 1.81
N THR A 73 -3.82 9.28 2.59
CA THR A 73 -4.12 10.39 3.48
C THR A 73 -3.35 10.20 4.78
N GLN A 74 -2.52 11.16 5.15
CA GLN A 74 -1.86 11.17 6.45
C GLN A 74 -2.63 12.08 7.40
N VAL A 75 -3.01 11.55 8.56
CA VAL A 75 -3.75 12.28 9.60
C VAL A 75 -2.83 12.47 10.81
N ASP A 76 -2.31 13.69 10.93
CA ASP A 76 -1.49 14.13 12.06
C ASP A 76 -2.21 15.29 12.77
N SER A 77 -1.52 16.40 13.08
CA SER A 77 -2.16 17.66 13.50
C SER A 77 -2.94 18.35 12.36
N THR A 78 -2.57 18.06 11.11
CA THR A 78 -3.28 18.45 9.91
C THR A 78 -3.39 17.26 8.96
N THR A 79 -4.48 17.20 8.19
CA THR A 79 -4.67 16.17 7.17
C THR A 79 -3.92 16.54 5.89
N THR A 80 -3.05 15.67 5.42
CA THR A 80 -2.23 15.87 4.22
C THR A 80 -2.30 14.68 3.27
N LEU A 81 -2.06 14.90 1.98
CA LEU A 81 -1.83 13.82 1.03
C LEU A 81 -0.32 13.50 1.02
N ARG A 82 0.04 12.23 1.22
CA ARG A 82 1.42 11.77 1.11
C ARG A 82 1.58 10.77 -0.02
N THR A 83 2.80 10.70 -0.54
CA THR A 83 3.17 9.76 -1.59
C THR A 83 4.50 9.08 -1.28
N ALA A 84 4.68 7.89 -1.84
CA ALA A 84 5.94 7.17 -1.93
C ALA A 84 5.98 6.45 -3.28
N PHE A 85 7.18 6.02 -3.71
CA PHE A 85 7.30 5.22 -4.91
C PHE A 85 8.36 4.14 -4.79
N LEU A 86 8.14 3.06 -5.53
CA LEU A 86 9.14 2.04 -5.83
C LEU A 86 9.62 2.26 -7.27
N LYS A 87 10.91 2.09 -7.53
CA LYS A 87 11.42 1.99 -8.90
C LYS A 87 11.09 0.61 -9.47
N LEU A 88 10.71 0.57 -10.74
CA LEU A 88 10.40 -0.66 -11.49
C LEU A 88 11.59 -1.16 -12.32
#